data_AF-A0A923F8A9-F1
#
_entry.id   AF-A0A923F8A9-F1
#
_cell.length_a   1.000
_cell.length_b   1.000
_cell.length_c   1.000
_cell.angle_alpha   90.00
_cell.angle_beta   90.00
_cell.angle_gamma   90.00
#
_symmetry.space_group_name_H-M   'P 1'
#
loop_
_entity.id
_entity.type
_entity.pdbx_description
1 polymer ?
#
loop_
_entity_poly.entity_id
_entity_poly.type
_entity_poly.pdbx_seq_one_letter_code
_entity_poly.pdbx_strand_id
1 'polypeptide(L)'
;MEKNNTDTPLSLTSSKRFTEDLLKDRSALCRAVDSHLAGNQDTIAGQKRVYSISEDVTLEDAQLYVADLLRCASVTVHQCGDQLGGADRAMMFSAWHLLEMAKAMMDRSIDCLGMKQN
;
A
#
# COMPACT_ATOMS: atom_id res chain seq x y z
N MET A 1 -8.03 56.47 31.70
CA MET A 1 -8.65 55.18 32.07
C MET A 1 -8.49 54.27 30.86
N GLU A 2 -7.36 53.58 30.82
CA GLU A 2 -6.95 52.67 29.73
C GLU A 2 -7.90 51.49 29.58
N LYS A 3 -8.21 51.11 28.34
CA LYS A 3 -8.60 49.74 28.01
C LYS A 3 -7.77 49.28 26.82
N ASN A 4 -6.76 48.49 27.19
CA ASN A 4 -5.82 47.71 26.39
C ASN A 4 -6.54 46.87 25.32
N ASN A 5 -6.09 47.02 24.07
CA ASN A 5 -6.40 46.13 22.95
C ASN A 5 -5.30 45.07 22.86
N THR A 6 -5.59 43.84 23.29
CA THR A 6 -4.66 42.71 23.13
C THR A 6 -5.05 41.88 21.92
N ASP A 7 -4.36 42.09 20.80
CA ASP A 7 -4.26 41.13 19.70
C ASP A 7 -3.79 39.77 20.25
N THR A 8 -4.64 38.75 20.18
CA THR A 8 -4.26 37.37 20.50
C THR A 8 -3.97 36.64 19.19
N PRO A 9 -2.75 36.14 18.95
CA PRO A 9 -2.46 35.39 17.74
C PRO A 9 -3.05 33.98 17.86
N LEU A 10 -3.85 33.59 16.86
CA LEU A 10 -4.40 32.25 16.72
C LEU A 10 -3.26 31.22 16.65
N SER A 11 -3.13 30.41 17.70
CA SER A 11 -2.06 29.44 17.87
C SER A 11 -2.28 28.22 16.96
N LEU A 12 -1.42 28.06 15.95
CA LEU A 12 -1.37 26.94 14.99
C LEU A 12 -0.86 25.61 15.62
N THR A 13 -1.08 25.40 16.92
CA THR A 13 -0.45 24.31 17.70
C THR A 13 -1.36 23.09 17.89
N SER A 14 -2.64 23.19 17.53
CA SER A 14 -3.60 22.09 17.68
C SER A 14 -3.49 21.02 16.57
N SER A 15 -3.00 21.39 15.38
CA SER A 15 -2.97 20.49 14.22
C SER A 15 -1.86 19.44 14.28
N LYS A 16 -0.71 19.76 14.87
CA LYS A 16 0.43 18.83 14.94
C LYS A 16 0.19 17.67 15.90
N ARG A 17 -0.42 17.94 17.07
CA ARG A 17 -0.72 16.91 18.07
C ARG A 17 -1.72 15.86 17.57
N PHE A 18 -2.71 16.28 16.78
CA PHE A 18 -3.71 15.36 16.24
C PHE A 18 -3.12 14.43 15.17
N THR A 19 -2.19 14.92 14.35
CA THR A 19 -1.49 14.10 13.36
C THR A 19 -0.46 13.17 13.98
N GLU A 20 0.21 13.59 15.06
CA GLU A 20 1.17 12.75 15.78
C GLU A 20 0.49 11.58 16.48
N ASP A 21 -0.68 11.81 17.09
CA ASP A 21 -1.45 10.75 17.74
C ASP A 21 -1.94 9.72 16.72
N LEU A 22 -2.43 10.17 15.55
CA LEU A 22 -2.83 9.29 14.45
C LEU A 22 -1.65 8.51 13.83
N LEU A 23 -0.49 9.16 13.67
CA LEU A 23 0.75 8.50 13.19
C LEU A 23 1.24 7.44 14.19
N LYS A 24 1.08 7.73 15.48
CA LYS A 24 1.45 6.82 16.57
C LYS A 24 0.47 5.66 16.71
N ASP A 25 -0.82 5.91 16.48
CA ASP A 25 -1.85 4.87 16.37
C ASP A 25 -1.58 3.94 15.19
N ARG A 26 -1.23 4.49 14.02
CA ARG A 26 -0.78 3.70 12.86
C ARG A 26 0.50 2.90 13.16
N SER A 27 1.46 3.49 13.88
CA SER A 27 2.68 2.80 14.28
C SER A 27 2.42 1.69 15.31
N ALA A 28 1.54 1.93 16.28
CA ALA A 28 1.11 0.95 17.26
C ALA A 28 0.37 -0.21 16.59
N LEU A 29 -0.49 0.10 15.62
CA LEU A 29 -1.18 -0.88 14.78
C LEU A 29 -0.18 -1.73 13.98
N CYS A 30 0.80 -1.11 13.31
CA CYS A 30 1.86 -1.85 12.61
C CYS A 30 2.61 -2.79 13.55
N ARG A 31 3.02 -2.31 14.74
CA ARG A 31 3.71 -3.14 15.75
C ARG A 31 2.84 -4.30 16.27
N ALA A 32 1.53 -4.08 16.42
CA ALA A 32 0.60 -5.13 16.83
C ALA A 32 0.45 -6.20 15.74
N VAL A 33 0.30 -5.79 14.48
CA VAL A 33 0.26 -6.70 13.33
C VAL A 33 1.55 -7.51 13.23
N ASP A 34 2.72 -6.86 13.35
CA ASP A 34 4.01 -7.56 13.33
C ASP A 34 4.15 -8.57 14.47
N SER A 35 3.63 -8.27 15.66
CA SER A 35 3.65 -9.19 16.80
C SER A 35 2.74 -10.41 16.58
N HIS A 36 1.60 -10.22 15.91
CA HIS A 36 0.70 -11.32 15.52
C HIS A 36 1.26 -12.16 14.37
N LEU A 37 2.02 -11.56 13.45
CA LEU A 37 2.74 -12.27 12.39
C LEU A 37 3.98 -13.01 12.93
N ALA A 38 4.66 -12.45 13.92
CA ALA A 38 5.83 -13.06 14.57
C ALA A 38 5.48 -14.33 15.35
N GLY A 39 4.31 -14.38 16.00
CA GLY A 39 3.80 -15.59 16.65
C GLY A 39 3.51 -16.75 15.69
N ASN A 40 3.40 -16.46 14.39
CA ASN A 40 3.20 -17.45 13.34
C ASN A 40 4.51 -17.77 12.58
N GLN A 41 5.63 -17.08 12.85
CA GLN A 41 6.89 -17.30 12.10
C GLN A 41 7.54 -18.66 12.36
N ASP A 42 7.27 -19.31 13.50
CA ASP A 42 7.69 -20.71 13.74
C ASP A 42 6.99 -21.70 12.79
N THR A 43 5.93 -21.26 12.09
CA THR A 43 5.26 -22.01 11.01
C THR A 43 5.60 -21.53 9.59
N ILE A 44 6.24 -20.35 9.44
CA ILE A 44 6.59 -19.75 8.13
C ILE A 44 7.99 -20.17 7.66
N ALA A 45 8.85 -20.69 8.54
CA ALA A 45 10.12 -21.30 8.12
C ALA A 45 9.95 -22.51 7.16
N GLY A 46 8.74 -23.07 7.06
CA GLY A 46 8.38 -24.14 6.11
C GLY A 46 7.61 -23.69 4.87
N GLN A 47 7.16 -22.43 4.80
CA GLN A 47 6.50 -21.90 3.60
C GLN A 47 7.57 -21.42 2.62
N LYS A 48 8.13 -22.37 1.88
CA LYS A 48 8.98 -22.13 0.72
C LYS A 48 8.29 -21.07 -0.15
N ARG A 49 8.85 -19.86 -0.16
CA ARG A 49 8.44 -18.79 -1.09
C ARG A 49 8.36 -19.44 -2.46
N VAL A 50 7.16 -19.51 -3.03
CA VAL A 50 6.90 -20.27 -4.27
C VAL A 50 7.76 -19.73 -5.43
N TYR A 51 8.28 -18.51 -5.28
CA TYR A 51 9.13 -17.82 -6.24
C TYR A 51 10.27 -17.09 -5.51
N SER A 52 11.53 -17.45 -5.76
CA SER A 52 12.70 -16.67 -5.34
C SER A 52 13.12 -15.75 -6.49
N ILE A 53 13.03 -14.44 -6.30
CA ILE A 53 13.58 -13.45 -7.23
C ILE A 53 15.08 -13.36 -6.97
N SER A 54 15.89 -13.39 -8.03
CA SER A 54 17.35 -13.30 -7.92
C SER A 54 17.79 -11.94 -7.33
N GLU A 55 18.86 -11.93 -6.53
CA GLU A 55 19.34 -10.71 -5.85
C GLU A 55 19.99 -9.69 -6.80
N ASP A 56 20.29 -10.11 -8.03
CA ASP A 56 20.83 -9.29 -9.11
C ASP A 56 19.78 -8.47 -9.87
N VAL A 57 18.48 -8.66 -9.57
CA VAL A 57 17.41 -7.90 -10.21
C VAL A 57 17.44 -6.45 -9.71
N THR A 58 17.61 -5.51 -10.64
CA THR A 58 17.58 -4.08 -10.32
C THR A 58 16.18 -3.65 -9.91
N LEU A 59 16.05 -2.50 -9.23
CA LEU A 59 14.73 -1.95 -8.87
C LEU A 59 13.85 -1.72 -10.11
N GLU A 60 14.44 -1.20 -11.18
CA GLU A 60 13.78 -0.89 -12.45
C GLU A 60 13.26 -2.18 -13.11
N ASP A 61 14.08 -3.24 -13.12
CA ASP A 61 13.68 -4.56 -13.62
C ASP A 61 12.58 -5.18 -12.75
N ALA A 62 12.68 -5.06 -11.41
CA ALA A 62 11.65 -5.55 -10.49
C ALA A 62 10.31 -4.86 -10.72
N GLN A 63 10.29 -3.54 -10.93
CA GLN A 63 9.08 -2.78 -11.25
C GLN A 63 8.48 -3.21 -12.59
N LEU A 64 9.32 -3.42 -13.61
CA LEU A 64 8.88 -3.92 -14.91
C LEU A 64 8.27 -5.32 -14.80
N TYR A 65 8.90 -6.22 -14.04
CA TYR A 65 8.37 -7.56 -13.80
C TYR A 65 7.02 -7.54 -13.10
N VAL A 66 6.83 -6.68 -12.09
CA VAL A 66 5.53 -6.57 -11.43
C VAL A 66 4.49 -5.98 -12.38
N ALA A 67 4.83 -5.01 -13.22
CA ALA A 67 3.91 -4.46 -14.21
C ALA A 67 3.41 -5.55 -15.20
N ASP A 68 4.29 -6.41 -15.70
CA ASP A 68 3.89 -7.50 -16.58
C ASP A 68 3.09 -8.59 -15.83
N LEU A 69 3.44 -8.87 -14.57
CA LEU A 69 2.67 -9.78 -13.72
C LEU A 69 1.24 -9.27 -13.50
N LEU A 70 1.07 -7.98 -13.17
CA LEU A 70 -0.24 -7.35 -13.01
C LEU A 70 -1.04 -7.38 -14.31
N ARG A 71 -0.39 -7.13 -15.46
CA ARG A 71 -1.03 -7.23 -16.78
C ARG A 71 -1.51 -8.65 -17.06
N CYS A 72 -0.66 -9.65 -16.85
CA CYS A 72 -1.00 -11.06 -17.04
C CYS A 72 -2.16 -11.48 -16.12
N ALA A 73 -2.07 -11.16 -14.82
CA ALA A 73 -3.12 -11.45 -13.86
C ALA A 73 -4.45 -10.82 -14.25
N SER A 74 -4.41 -9.57 -14.74
CA SER A 74 -5.61 -8.87 -15.21
C SER A 74 -6.25 -9.64 -16.37
N VAL A 75 -5.49 -9.95 -17.43
CA VAL A 75 -6.00 -10.73 -18.57
C VAL A 75 -6.62 -12.06 -18.11
N THR A 76 -5.96 -12.78 -17.22
CA THR A 76 -6.49 -14.03 -16.64
C THR A 76 -7.82 -13.80 -15.94
N VAL A 77 -7.90 -12.79 -15.07
CA VAL A 77 -9.13 -12.49 -14.32
C VAL A 77 -10.28 -12.12 -15.24
N HIS A 78 -10.01 -11.34 -16.29
CA HIS A 78 -11.02 -10.97 -17.28
C HIS A 78 -11.50 -12.19 -18.09
N GLN A 79 -10.58 -13.03 -18.55
CA GLN A 79 -10.92 -14.27 -19.29
C GLN A 79 -11.70 -15.26 -18.43
N CYS A 80 -11.37 -15.38 -17.14
CA CYS A 80 -12.13 -16.20 -16.20
C CYS A 80 -13.51 -15.59 -15.91
N GLY A 81 -13.59 -14.28 -15.71
CA GLY A 81 -14.84 -13.57 -15.46
C GLY A 81 -15.83 -13.64 -16.62
N ASP A 82 -15.34 -13.76 -17.86
CA ASP A 82 -16.19 -13.94 -19.05
C ASP A 82 -16.83 -15.34 -19.12
N GLN A 83 -16.14 -16.36 -18.58
CA GLN A 83 -16.62 -17.74 -18.53
C GLN A 83 -17.50 -18.05 -17.31
N LEU A 84 -17.56 -17.14 -16.33
CA LEU A 84 -18.29 -17.31 -15.07
C LEU A 84 -19.61 -16.52 -15.08
N GLY A 85 -20.57 -16.97 -14.25
CA GLY A 85 -21.86 -16.30 -14.05
C GLY A 85 -22.08 -15.88 -12.60
N GLY A 86 -23.06 -15.00 -12.39
CA GLY A 86 -23.55 -14.66 -11.04
C GLY A 86 -22.47 -14.13 -10.09
N ALA A 87 -22.43 -14.68 -8.88
CA ALA A 87 -21.54 -14.24 -7.80
C ALA A 87 -20.05 -14.45 -8.12
N ASP A 88 -19.69 -15.54 -8.83
CA ASP A 88 -18.29 -15.84 -9.17
C ASP A 88 -17.72 -14.84 -10.16
N ARG A 89 -18.54 -14.39 -11.12
CA ARG A 89 -18.17 -13.29 -12.03
C ARG A 89 -17.94 -11.98 -11.28
N ALA A 90 -18.78 -11.66 -10.30
CA ALA A 90 -18.61 -10.48 -9.46
C ALA A 90 -17.31 -10.57 -8.63
N MET A 91 -16.97 -11.75 -8.12
CA MET A 91 -15.70 -12.00 -7.43
C MET A 91 -14.49 -11.73 -8.35
N MET A 92 -14.52 -12.24 -9.59
CA MET A 92 -13.44 -11.98 -10.56
C MET A 92 -13.33 -10.48 -10.86
N PHE A 93 -14.42 -9.76 -11.07
CA PHE A 93 -14.35 -8.31 -11.26
C PHE A 93 -13.83 -7.56 -10.02
N SER A 94 -14.13 -8.05 -8.82
CA SER A 94 -13.52 -7.51 -7.60
C SER A 94 -12.00 -7.72 -7.59
N ALA A 95 -11.53 -8.91 -7.97
CA ALA A 95 -10.09 -9.18 -8.08
C ALA A 95 -9.43 -8.29 -9.15
N TRP A 96 -10.08 -8.09 -10.30
CA TRP A 96 -9.62 -7.16 -11.33
C TRP A 96 -9.45 -5.75 -10.78
N HIS A 97 -10.45 -5.26 -10.04
CA HIS A 97 -10.38 -3.94 -9.42
C HIS A 97 -9.18 -3.81 -8.47
N LEU A 98 -8.88 -4.83 -7.67
CA LEU A 98 -7.70 -4.85 -6.80
C LEU A 98 -6.39 -4.79 -7.60
N LEU A 99 -6.31 -5.47 -8.74
CA LEU A 99 -5.13 -5.41 -9.62
C LEU A 99 -4.92 -4.01 -10.20
N GLU A 100 -5.99 -3.34 -10.63
CA GLU A 100 -5.92 -1.95 -11.11
C GLU A 100 -5.47 -0.99 -10.00
N MET A 101 -5.94 -1.19 -8.76
CA MET A 101 -5.47 -0.42 -7.60
C MET A 101 -4.00 -0.69 -7.30
N ALA A 102 -3.55 -1.94 -7.35
CA ALA A 102 -2.15 -2.29 -7.15
C ALA A 102 -1.25 -1.61 -8.20
N LYS A 103 -1.69 -1.59 -9.46
CA LYS A 103 -1.01 -0.87 -10.55
C LYS A 103 -0.94 0.63 -10.28
N ALA A 104 -2.05 1.27 -9.94
CA ALA A 104 -2.07 2.71 -9.65
C ALA A 104 -1.14 3.08 -8.47
N MET A 105 -1.06 2.23 -7.44
CA MET A 105 -0.13 2.40 -6.32
C MET A 105 1.33 2.23 -6.74
N MET A 106 1.61 1.30 -7.65
CA MET A 106 2.94 1.11 -8.23
C MET A 106 3.36 2.30 -9.08
N ASP A 107 2.50 2.77 -9.98
CA ASP A 107 2.77 3.95 -10.82
C ASP A 107 3.08 5.17 -9.94
N ARG A 108 2.29 5.39 -8.87
CA ARG A 108 2.57 6.41 -7.85
C ARG A 108 3.92 6.21 -7.15
N SER A 109 4.32 4.98 -6.87
CA SER A 109 5.62 4.70 -6.25
C SER A 109 6.78 5.09 -7.17
N ILE A 110 6.63 4.89 -8.48
CA ILE A 110 7.62 5.27 -9.51
C ILE A 110 7.70 6.80 -9.60
N ASP A 111 6.56 7.49 -9.68
CA ASP A 111 6.50 8.95 -9.71
C ASP A 111 7.21 9.57 -8.49
N CYS A 112 6.97 9.03 -7.29
CA CYS A 112 7.61 9.51 -6.07
C CYS A 112 9.14 9.31 -6.06
N LEU A 113 9.66 8.29 -6.74
CA LEU A 113 11.10 8.07 -6.90
C LEU A 113 11.69 9.05 -7.92
N GLY A 114 10.99 9.29 -9.04
CA GLY A 114 11.41 10.25 -10.06
C GLY A 114 11.47 11.70 -9.54
N MET A 115 10.60 12.07 -8.59
CA MET A 115 10.61 13.39 -7.96
C MET A 115 11.82 13.64 -7.05
N LYS A 116 12.58 12.60 -6.66
CA LYS A 116 13.72 12.73 -5.73
C LYS A 116 15.06 13.05 -6.42
N GLN A 117 15.09 13.06 -7.75
CA GLN A 117 16.30 13.32 -8.55
C GLN A 117 16.45 14.76 -9.08
N ASN A 118 15.56 15.68 -8.70
CA ASN A 118 15.64 17.12 -9.04
C ASN A 118 16.05 17.99 -7.85
#